data_AF-A0A926BP65-F1
#
_entry.id   AF-A0A926BP65-F1
#
_cell.length_a   1.000
_cell.length_b   1.000
_cell.length_c   1.000
_cell.angle_alpha   90.00
_cell.angle_beta   90.00
_cell.angle_gamma   90.00
#
_symmetry.space_group_name_H-M   'P 1'
#
loop_
_entity.id
_entity.type
_entity.pdbx_description
1 polymer ?
#
loop_
_entity_poly.entity_id
_entity_poly.type
_entity_poly.pdbx_seq_one_letter_code
_entity_poly.pdbx_strand_id
1 'polypeptide(L)'
;MPTVIILDTGVLSNCVVPLNRGRSTNLSLAEACREWLADCEQNGATILVCAVAYYEALCEIERRQAVAQRTRLVTYCFQAGRFIPLNTSHLEAPAFLWAQARNVGLTTANDAALDGDVLLCAQVQSLGFTSTDYVVATTNTKHLSRFVNADEWQNISPTL
;
A
#
# COMPACT_ATOMS: atom_id res chain seq x y z
N MET A 1 8.99 16.72 -4.02
CA MET A 1 8.07 15.90 -3.22
C MET A 1 7.24 15.07 -4.20
N PRO A 2 7.02 13.76 -3.97
CA PRO A 2 6.13 12.97 -4.81
C PRO A 2 4.70 13.52 -4.67
N THR A 3 4.01 13.69 -5.80
CA THR A 3 2.61 14.16 -5.85
C THR A 3 1.62 13.00 -5.74
N VAL A 4 2.10 11.77 -5.88
CA VAL A 4 1.33 10.53 -5.81
C VAL A 4 1.83 9.66 -4.65
N ILE A 5 0.93 9.21 -3.79
CA ILE A 5 1.24 8.28 -2.70
C ILE A 5 0.45 7.00 -2.93
N ILE A 6 1.15 5.88 -3.04
CA ILE A 6 0.54 4.56 -3.26
C ILE A 6 0.61 3.78 -1.96
N LEU A 7 -0.51 3.24 -1.50
CA LEU A 7 -0.57 2.53 -0.22
C LEU A 7 -0.24 1.05 -0.39
N ASP A 8 0.76 0.59 0.34
CA ASP A 8 0.98 -0.83 0.62
C ASP A 8 -0.08 -1.37 1.61
N THR A 9 -0.25 -2.70 1.66
CA THR A 9 -1.20 -3.45 2.48
C THR A 9 -1.13 -3.06 3.95
N GLY A 10 0.08 -2.90 4.51
CA GLY A 10 0.29 -2.54 5.92
C GLY A 10 -0.29 -1.16 6.26
N VAL A 11 -0.01 -0.17 5.40
CA VAL A 11 -0.52 1.20 5.56
C VAL A 11 -2.02 1.23 5.33
N LEU A 12 -2.52 0.63 4.24
CA LEU A 12 -3.95 0.53 3.93
C LEU A 12 -4.75 -0.09 5.09
N SER A 13 -4.23 -1.16 5.69
CA SER A 13 -4.85 -1.83 6.84
C SER A 13 -4.97 -0.89 8.04
N ASN A 14 -3.94 -0.12 8.36
CA ASN A 14 -3.95 0.85 9.47
C ASN A 14 -4.98 1.97 9.28
N CYS A 15 -5.28 2.35 8.03
CA CYS A 15 -6.27 3.37 7.70
C CYS A 15 -7.70 2.95 8.09
N VAL A 16 -7.98 1.65 7.95
CA VAL A 16 -9.35 1.11 8.05
C VAL A 16 -9.64 0.47 9.41
N VAL A 17 -8.61 0.28 10.25
CA VAL A 17 -8.75 -0.25 11.63
C VAL A 17 -9.68 0.63 12.48
N PRO A 18 -10.57 0.03 13.31
CA PRO A 18 -11.35 0.74 14.32
C PRO A 18 -10.49 1.60 15.25
N LEU A 19 -10.92 2.84 15.49
CA LEU A 19 -10.31 3.69 16.51
C LEU A 19 -10.74 3.23 17.89
N ASN A 20 -9.77 2.87 18.73
CA ASN A 20 -10.02 2.68 20.15
C ASN A 20 -10.03 4.07 20.81
N ARG A 21 -11.22 4.64 21.00
CA ARG A 21 -11.42 5.90 21.75
C ARG A 21 -11.23 5.73 23.26
N GLY A 22 -10.16 5.05 23.69
CA GLY A 22 -9.88 4.72 25.08
C GLY A 22 -8.62 5.40 25.61
N ARG A 23 -8.81 6.48 26.39
CA ARG A 23 -7.95 7.07 27.45
C ARG A 23 -6.43 7.23 27.26
N SER A 24 -5.84 6.96 26.10
CA SER A 24 -4.44 7.28 25.82
C SER A 24 -4.32 8.70 25.26
N THR A 25 -3.40 9.50 25.80
CA THR A 25 -3.06 10.82 25.26
C THR A 25 -2.15 10.74 24.02
N ASN A 26 -1.58 9.56 23.74
CA ASN A 26 -0.81 9.30 22.53
C ASN A 26 -1.71 8.68 21.47
N LEU A 27 -1.65 9.22 20.25
CA LEU A 27 -2.27 8.66 19.05
C LEU A 27 -1.79 7.21 18.88
N SER A 28 -2.73 6.29 18.72
CA SER A 28 -2.41 4.97 18.20
C SER A 28 -1.79 5.10 16.81
N LEU A 29 -0.98 4.13 16.40
CA LEU A 29 -0.39 4.09 15.04
C LEU A 29 -1.47 4.26 13.95
N ALA A 30 -2.67 3.74 14.19
CA ALA A 30 -3.79 3.83 13.28
C ALA A 30 -4.41 5.25 13.21
N GLU A 31 -4.35 6.02 14.30
CA GLU A 31 -4.76 7.43 14.33
C GLU A 31 -3.72 8.30 13.62
N ALA A 32 -2.45 8.15 13.98
CA ALA A 32 -1.35 8.88 13.36
C ALA A 32 -1.29 8.64 11.83
N CYS A 33 -1.52 7.41 11.38
CA CYS A 33 -1.57 7.08 9.96
C CYS A 33 -2.76 7.75 9.23
N ARG A 34 -3.92 7.89 9.89
CA ARG A 34 -5.07 8.61 9.32
C ARG A 34 -4.86 10.10 9.24
N GLU A 35 -4.27 10.69 10.28
CA GLU A 35 -3.92 12.11 10.29
C GLU A 35 -2.90 12.41 9.20
N TRP A 36 -1.84 11.61 9.11
CA TRP A 36 -0.85 11.72 8.04
C TRP A 36 -1.47 11.67 6.64
N LEU A 37 -2.39 10.73 6.38
CA LEU A 37 -3.09 10.67 5.10
C LEU A 37 -3.97 11.88 4.83
N ALA A 38 -4.73 12.32 5.83
CA ALA A 38 -5.58 13.48 5.71
C ALA A 38 -4.75 14.74 5.41
N ASP A 39 -3.59 14.88 6.04
CA ASP A 39 -2.66 15.97 5.80
C ASP A 39 -2.07 15.88 4.39
N CYS A 40 -1.67 14.70 3.92
CA CYS A 40 -1.19 14.51 2.56
C CYS A 40 -2.24 14.92 1.52
N GLU A 41 -3.50 14.49 1.70
CA GLU A 41 -4.61 14.83 0.82
C GLU A 41 -4.92 16.34 0.84
N GLN A 42 -4.92 16.96 2.03
CA GLN A 42 -5.14 18.41 2.19
C GLN A 42 -4.04 19.24 1.50
N ASN A 43 -2.82 18.73 1.49
CA ASN A 43 -1.68 19.34 0.80
C ASN A 43 -1.62 18.96 -0.69
N GLY A 44 -2.62 18.27 -1.24
CA GLY A 44 -2.75 18.02 -2.67
C GLY A 44 -2.10 16.73 -3.18
N ALA A 45 -1.65 15.83 -2.30
CA ALA A 45 -1.19 14.51 -2.71
C ALA A 45 -2.36 13.67 -3.26
N THR A 46 -2.13 12.97 -4.36
CA THR A 46 -3.04 11.97 -4.90
C THR A 46 -2.78 10.63 -4.23
N ILE A 47 -3.76 10.12 -3.49
CA ILE A 47 -3.65 8.81 -2.83
C ILE A 47 -4.21 7.73 -3.75
N LEU A 48 -3.42 6.68 -4.00
CA LEU A 48 -3.80 5.53 -4.82
C LEU A 48 -3.74 4.23 -4.02
N VAL A 49 -4.66 3.32 -4.32
CA VAL A 49 -4.74 1.98 -3.75
C VAL A 49 -4.73 0.96 -4.89
N CYS A 50 -3.69 0.13 -4.92
CA CYS A 50 -3.56 -0.97 -5.85
C CYS A 50 -4.47 -2.14 -5.45
N ALA A 51 -5.09 -2.77 -6.44
CA ALA A 51 -5.96 -3.94 -6.25
C ALA A 51 -5.26 -5.11 -5.52
N VAL A 52 -3.94 -5.28 -5.68
CA VAL A 52 -3.15 -6.27 -4.91
C VAL A 52 -3.20 -5.97 -3.41
N ALA A 53 -2.89 -4.73 -3.01
CA ALA A 53 -2.92 -4.33 -1.59
C ALA A 53 -4.33 -4.41 -0.99
N TYR A 54 -5.35 -4.06 -1.78
CA TYR A 54 -6.75 -4.23 -1.40
C TYR A 54 -7.09 -5.71 -1.16
N TYR A 55 -6.68 -6.61 -2.07
CA TYR A 55 -6.94 -8.04 -1.96
C TYR A 55 -6.31 -8.64 -0.71
N GLU A 56 -5.03 -8.33 -0.43
CA GLU A 56 -4.34 -8.83 0.76
C GLU A 56 -4.99 -8.33 2.06
N ALA A 57 -5.33 -7.04 2.12
CA ALA A 57 -6.05 -6.47 3.26
C ALA A 57 -7.41 -7.14 3.45
N LEU A 58 -8.14 -7.39 2.35
CA LEU A 58 -9.43 -8.06 2.38
C LEU A 58 -9.30 -9.50 2.88
N CYS A 59 -8.30 -10.26 2.43
CA CYS A 59 -8.06 -11.63 2.91
C CYS A 59 -7.93 -11.71 4.43
N GLU A 60 -7.15 -10.83 5.04
CA GLU A 60 -6.96 -10.82 6.49
C GLU A 60 -8.22 -10.35 7.24
N ILE A 61 -8.95 -9.39 6.69
CA ILE A 61 -10.24 -8.93 7.24
C ILE A 61 -11.28 -10.04 7.21
N GLU A 62 -11.39 -10.77 6.10
CA GLU A 62 -12.33 -11.90 5.94
C GLU A 62 -11.93 -13.06 6.87
N ARG A 63 -10.63 -13.36 6.99
CA ARG A 63 -10.12 -14.39 7.92
C ARG A 63 -10.50 -14.08 9.38
N ARG A 64 -10.51 -12.80 9.77
CA ARG A 64 -10.92 -12.32 11.11
C ARG A 64 -12.43 -12.11 11.25
N GLN A 65 -13.20 -12.25 10.17
CA GLN A 65 -14.63 -11.94 10.12
C GLN A 65 -14.96 -10.51 10.57
N ALA A 66 -14.08 -9.55 10.28
CA ALA A 66 -14.18 -8.16 10.75
C ALA A 66 -15.11 -7.31 9.87
N VAL A 67 -16.42 -7.57 9.92
CA VAL A 67 -17.45 -6.95 9.04
C VAL A 67 -17.37 -5.41 9.03
N ALA A 68 -17.21 -4.77 10.19
CA ALA A 68 -17.12 -3.30 10.26
C ALA A 68 -15.85 -2.76 9.56
N GLN A 69 -14.74 -3.48 9.64
CA GLN A 69 -13.49 -3.11 8.97
C GLN A 69 -13.59 -3.32 7.45
N ARG A 70 -14.29 -4.38 7.01
CA ARG A 70 -14.60 -4.62 5.60
C ARG A 70 -15.37 -3.45 4.98
N THR A 71 -16.43 -3.00 5.64
CA THR A 71 -17.21 -1.85 5.16
C THR A 71 -16.33 -0.60 5.02
N ARG A 72 -15.47 -0.34 6.01
CA ARG A 72 -14.52 0.79 5.96
C ARG A 72 -13.52 0.66 4.80
N LEU A 73 -12.97 -0.53 4.58
CA LEU A 73 -12.04 -0.79 3.48
C LEU A 73 -12.70 -0.49 2.12
N VAL A 74 -13.90 -1.01 1.90
CA VAL A 74 -14.67 -0.79 0.66
C VAL A 74 -14.98 0.70 0.46
N THR A 75 -15.50 1.37 1.50
CA THR A 75 -15.81 2.81 1.44
C THR A 75 -14.57 3.65 1.19
N TYR A 76 -13.43 3.31 1.79
CA TYR A 76 -12.18 4.04 1.61
C TYR A 76 -11.64 3.84 0.19
N CYS A 77 -11.50 2.58 -0.26
CA CYS A 77 -10.83 2.27 -1.53
C CYS A 77 -11.60 2.75 -2.75
N PHE A 78 -12.94 2.64 -2.75
CA PHE A 78 -13.76 2.95 -3.93
C PHE A 78 -14.25 4.40 -4.00
N GLN A 79 -13.52 5.31 -3.37
CA GLN A 79 -13.66 6.74 -3.67
C GLN A 79 -13.15 7.03 -5.08
N ALA A 80 -13.76 8.02 -5.74
CA ALA A 80 -13.43 8.37 -7.12
C ALA A 80 -11.93 8.69 -7.25
N GLY A 81 -11.26 8.06 -8.23
CA GLY A 81 -9.85 8.29 -8.52
C GLY A 81 -8.83 7.61 -7.59
N ARG A 82 -9.28 6.87 -6.56
CA ARG A 82 -8.37 6.22 -5.59
C ARG A 82 -7.95 4.81 -5.99
N PHE A 83 -8.85 4.02 -6.58
CA PHE A 83 -8.60 2.59 -6.82
C PHE A 83 -7.97 2.30 -8.18
N ILE A 84 -6.87 1.53 -8.18
CA ILE A 84 -6.19 1.05 -9.39
C ILE A 84 -6.50 -0.44 -9.59
N PRO A 85 -7.29 -0.82 -10.62
CA PRO A 85 -7.63 -2.21 -10.89
C PRO A 85 -6.45 -3.02 -11.43
N LEU A 86 -6.50 -4.33 -11.25
CA LEU A 86 -5.64 -5.27 -11.97
C LEU A 86 -6.10 -5.37 -13.43
N ASN A 87 -5.14 -5.47 -14.35
CA ASN A 87 -5.34 -5.85 -15.74
C ASN A 87 -4.33 -6.94 -16.10
N THR A 88 -4.40 -7.48 -17.31
CA THR A 88 -3.53 -8.59 -17.72
C THR A 88 -2.04 -8.22 -17.75
N SER A 89 -1.68 -6.98 -18.12
CA SER A 89 -0.28 -6.55 -18.12
C SER A 89 0.30 -6.48 -16.70
N HIS A 90 -0.54 -6.34 -15.67
CA HIS A 90 -0.15 -6.42 -14.26
C HIS A 90 0.10 -7.85 -13.78
N LEU A 91 -0.08 -8.89 -14.60
CA LEU A 91 0.18 -10.30 -14.23
C LEU A 91 1.43 -10.86 -14.90
N GLU A 92 1.75 -10.41 -16.12
CA GLU A 92 2.95 -10.86 -16.86
C GLU A 92 4.24 -10.23 -16.32
N ALA A 93 4.23 -8.92 -16.05
CA ALA A 93 5.39 -8.19 -15.50
C ALA A 93 5.86 -8.71 -14.11
N PRO A 94 4.97 -8.98 -13.13
CA PRO A 94 5.42 -9.52 -11.85
C PRO A 94 5.96 -10.94 -11.95
N ALA A 95 5.51 -11.77 -12.90
CA ALA A 95 6.11 -13.09 -13.11
C ALA A 95 7.60 -12.97 -13.49
N PHE A 96 7.94 -11.97 -14.29
CA PHE A 96 9.33 -11.65 -14.61
C PHE A 96 10.12 -11.15 -13.39
N LEU A 97 9.58 -10.17 -12.65
CA LEU A 97 10.24 -9.64 -11.43
C LEU A 97 10.44 -10.73 -10.37
N TRP A 98 9.46 -11.60 -10.18
CA TRP A 98 9.49 -12.73 -9.25
C TRP A 98 10.61 -13.72 -9.62
N ALA A 99 10.72 -14.04 -10.91
CA ALA A 99 11.77 -14.93 -11.41
C ALA A 99 13.15 -14.29 -11.25
N GLN A 100 13.29 -13.01 -11.56
CA GLN A 100 14.54 -12.26 -11.40
C GLN A 100 15.00 -12.26 -9.93
N ALA A 101 14.11 -11.91 -8.99
CA ALA A 101 14.41 -11.85 -7.56
C ALA A 101 14.91 -13.19 -7.01
N ARG A 102 14.27 -14.31 -7.41
CA ARG A 102 14.69 -15.66 -7.02
C ARG A 102 16.03 -16.06 -7.64
N ASN A 103 16.22 -15.79 -8.92
CA ASN A 103 17.45 -16.16 -9.63
C ASN A 103 18.71 -15.47 -9.06
N VAL A 104 18.55 -14.30 -8.42
CA VAL A 104 19.66 -13.57 -7.79
C VAL A 104 19.76 -13.78 -6.28
N GLY A 105 18.99 -14.72 -5.71
CA GLY A 105 19.00 -15.03 -4.27
C GLY A 105 18.37 -13.95 -3.39
N LEU A 106 17.59 -13.04 -3.97
CA LEU A 106 16.94 -11.91 -3.28
C LEU A 106 15.44 -12.17 -3.09
N THR A 107 15.09 -13.35 -2.59
CA THR A 107 13.70 -13.75 -2.34
C THR A 107 12.98 -12.77 -1.42
N THR A 108 11.80 -12.31 -1.83
CA THR A 108 10.92 -11.40 -1.07
C THR A 108 9.79 -12.12 -0.33
N ALA A 109 9.58 -13.41 -0.62
CA ALA A 109 8.67 -14.29 0.09
C ALA A 109 9.25 -15.72 0.18
N ASN A 110 8.66 -16.56 1.03
CA ASN A 110 8.96 -18.00 1.06
C ASN A 110 8.72 -18.64 -0.31
N ASP A 111 9.44 -19.74 -0.60
CA ASP A 111 9.38 -20.43 -1.91
C ASP A 111 7.95 -20.80 -2.33
N ALA A 112 7.10 -21.14 -1.35
CA ALA A 112 5.71 -21.54 -1.56
C ALA A 112 4.68 -20.38 -1.54
N ALA A 113 5.10 -19.14 -1.28
CA ALA A 113 4.21 -18.00 -1.16
C ALA A 113 4.08 -17.23 -2.49
N LEU A 114 2.85 -16.84 -2.83
CA LEU A 114 2.61 -15.80 -3.83
C LEU A 114 3.21 -14.50 -3.30
N ASP A 115 4.04 -13.85 -4.11
CA ASP A 115 4.79 -12.68 -3.69
C ASP A 115 3.97 -11.40 -3.93
N GLY A 116 3.15 -11.04 -2.94
CA GLY A 116 2.29 -9.86 -2.97
C GLY A 116 3.07 -8.56 -3.14
N ASP A 117 4.25 -8.46 -2.54
CA ASP A 117 5.16 -7.32 -2.69
C ASP A 117 5.60 -7.17 -4.15
N VAL A 118 6.01 -8.27 -4.82
CA VAL A 118 6.38 -8.24 -6.24
C VAL A 118 5.20 -7.88 -7.14
N LEU A 119 4.01 -8.41 -6.85
CA LEU A 119 2.78 -8.07 -7.58
C LEU A 119 2.42 -6.58 -7.43
N LEU A 120 2.52 -6.04 -6.22
CA LEU A 120 2.33 -4.63 -5.93
C LEU A 120 3.35 -3.79 -6.70
N CYS A 121 4.64 -4.11 -6.61
CA CYS A 121 5.70 -3.40 -7.32
C CYS A 121 5.46 -3.39 -8.83
N ALA A 122 5.07 -4.51 -9.43
CA ALA A 122 4.77 -4.58 -10.86
C ALA A 122 3.56 -3.73 -11.25
N GLN A 123 2.49 -3.76 -10.43
CA GLN A 123 1.32 -2.92 -10.65
C GLN A 123 1.65 -1.42 -10.50
N VAL A 124 2.59 -1.06 -9.63
CA VAL A 124 3.06 0.33 -9.49
C VAL A 124 3.89 0.75 -10.70
N GLN A 125 4.81 -0.09 -11.15
CA GLN A 125 5.66 0.19 -12.31
C GLN A 125 4.85 0.37 -13.60
N SER A 126 3.74 -0.35 -13.75
CA SER A 126 2.86 -0.23 -14.93
C SER A 126 2.11 1.10 -15.01
N LEU A 127 2.06 1.89 -13.93
CA LEU A 127 1.40 3.21 -13.92
C LEU A 127 2.21 4.27 -14.68
N GLY A 128 3.46 3.98 -15.03
CA GLY A 128 4.29 4.87 -15.87
C GLY A 128 4.76 6.15 -15.17
N PHE A 129 4.61 6.24 -13.85
CA PHE A 129 5.16 7.34 -13.07
C PHE A 129 6.68 7.30 -13.05
N THR A 130 7.32 8.48 -13.07
CA THR A 130 8.76 8.55 -12.82
C THR A 130 9.03 8.38 -11.32
N SER A 131 10.24 7.95 -10.95
CA SER A 131 10.60 7.72 -9.53
C SER A 131 10.43 8.95 -8.62
N THR A 132 10.37 10.15 -9.19
CA THR A 132 10.13 11.40 -8.46
C THR A 132 8.66 11.76 -8.30
N ASP A 133 7.77 11.18 -9.10
CA ASP A 133 6.34 11.52 -9.11
C ASP A 133 5.58 10.79 -8.00
N TYR A 134 6.03 9.59 -7.62
CA TYR A 134 5.34 8.73 -6.68
C TYR A 134 6.23 8.21 -5.55
N VAL A 135 5.60 7.80 -4.46
CA VAL A 135 6.19 6.98 -3.40
C VAL A 135 5.20 5.90 -2.96
N VAL A 136 5.69 4.67 -2.76
CA VAL A 136 4.92 3.61 -2.10
C VAL A 136 5.10 3.75 -0.58
N ALA A 137 4.04 4.11 0.11
CA ALA A 137 4.01 4.21 1.55
C ALA A 137 3.82 2.82 2.16
N THR A 138 4.80 2.38 2.97
CA THR A 138 4.79 1.06 3.60
C THR A 138 5.11 1.15 5.10
N THR A 139 4.97 0.02 5.80
CA THR A 139 5.52 -0.21 7.14
C THR A 139 6.83 -1.02 7.10
N ASN A 140 7.25 -1.51 5.93
CA ASN A 140 8.48 -2.28 5.75
C ASN A 140 9.07 -2.07 4.34
N THR A 141 10.10 -1.24 4.24
CA THR A 141 10.76 -0.88 2.97
C THR A 141 11.61 -2.00 2.37
N LYS A 142 12.03 -3.01 3.17
CA LYS A 142 13.06 -3.99 2.77
C LYS A 142 12.75 -4.76 1.49
N HIS A 143 11.47 -5.00 1.21
CA HIS A 143 11.03 -5.77 0.06
C HIS A 143 10.74 -4.86 -1.14
N LEU A 144 10.08 -3.72 -0.91
CA LEU A 144 9.56 -2.84 -1.95
C LEU A 144 10.64 -1.93 -2.57
N SER A 145 11.55 -1.38 -1.75
CA SER A 145 12.57 -0.41 -2.21
C SER A 145 13.59 -1.01 -3.20
N ARG A 146 13.54 -2.32 -3.43
CA ARG A 146 14.33 -3.02 -4.47
C ARG A 146 13.78 -2.80 -5.88
N PHE A 147 12.49 -2.51 -6.00
CA PHE A 147 11.79 -2.46 -7.29
C PHE A 147 11.12 -1.11 -7.56
N VAL A 148 10.70 -0.39 -6.53
CA VAL A 148 9.95 0.87 -6.65
C VAL A 148 10.44 1.90 -5.63
N ASN A 149 10.13 3.19 -5.87
CA ASN A 149 10.34 4.21 -4.84
C ASN A 149 9.41 3.92 -3.66
N ALA A 150 9.95 3.50 -2.53
CA ALA A 150 9.20 3.12 -1.35
C ALA A 150 9.89 3.64 -0.08
N ASP A 151 9.08 4.17 0.84
CA ASP A 151 9.54 4.67 2.13
C ASP A 151 8.55 4.30 3.24
N GLU A 152 9.01 4.31 4.47
CA GLU A 152 8.13 4.21 5.63
C GLU A 152 7.19 5.43 5.62
N TRP A 153 5.89 5.22 5.81
CA TRP A 153 4.91 6.30 5.71
C TRP A 153 5.22 7.50 6.63
N GLN A 154 5.89 7.26 7.74
CA GLN A 154 6.31 8.28 8.72
C GLN A 154 7.41 9.22 8.19
N ASN A 155 8.17 8.78 7.20
CA ASN A 155 9.22 9.57 6.56
C ASN A 155 8.69 10.41 5.39
N ILE A 156 7.48 10.11 4.92
CA ILE A 156 6.86 10.82 3.80
C ILE A 156 6.23 12.10 4.33
N SER A 157 6.84 13.24 4.00
CA SER A 157 6.36 14.54 4.43
C SER A 157 4.96 14.83 3.85
N PRO A 158 3.98 15.25 4.68
CA PRO A 158 2.68 15.68 4.19
C PRO A 158 2.72 17.00 3.42
N THR A 159 3.79 17.79 3.52
CA THR A 159 3.89 19.12 2.89
C THR A 159 4.56 19.04 1.52
N LEU A 160 4.00 19.72 0.52
CA LEU A 160 4.61 19.91 -0.81
C LEU A 160 5.74 20.95 -0.79
#